data_AF-A0A8T3WZX5-F1
#
_entry.id   AF-A0A8T3WZX5-F1
#
_cell.length_a   1.000
_cell.length_b   1.000
_cell.length_c   1.000
_cell.angle_alpha   90.00
_cell.angle_beta   90.00
_cell.angle_gamma   90.00
#
_symmetry.space_group_name_H-M   'P 1'
#
loop_
_entity.id
_entity.type
_entity.pdbx_description
1 polymer ?
#
loop_
_entity_poly.entity_id
_entity_poly.type
_entity_poly.pdbx_seq_one_letter_code
_entity_poly.pdbx_strand_id
1 'polypeptide(L)' 'MKQKISISMDEKTVRKIDGKLDGNLFRNRSHFIEYSVRKVLGEKG' A
#
# COMPACT_ATOMS: atom_id res chain seq x y z
N MET A 1 2.92 -6.26 -16.28
CA MET A 1 4.20 -6.47 -15.56
C MET A 1 4.27 -5.52 -14.38
N LYS A 2 4.74 -5.98 -13.22
CA LYS A 2 4.97 -5.10 -12.05
C LYS A 2 6.47 -4.85 -11.88
N GLN A 3 6.84 -3.62 -11.55
CA GLN A 3 8.22 -3.25 -11.20
C GLN A 3 8.39 -3.31 -9.68
N LYS A 4 9.52 -3.87 -9.21
CA LYS A 4 9.84 -3.90 -7.78
C LYS A 4 10.53 -2.60 -7.40
N ILE A 5 9.98 -1.90 -6.41
CA ILE A 5 10.58 -0.70 -5.81
C ILE A 5 10.93 -0.96 -4.35
N SER A 6 12.01 -0.34 -3.88
CA SER A 6 12.36 -0.30 -2.46
C SER A 6 12.18 1.13 -1.96
N ILE A 7 11.46 1.31 -0.86
CA ILE A 7 11.18 2.62 -0.26
C ILE A 7 11.48 2.57 1.23
N SER A 8 11.99 3.67 1.77
CA SER A 8 12.10 3.88 3.22
C SER A 8 10.87 4.63 3.71
N MET A 9 10.30 4.18 4.83
CA MET A 9 9.11 4.78 5.43
C MET A 9 9.24 4.81 6.94
N ASP A 10 8.60 5.79 7.58
CA ASP A 10 8.53 5.86 9.04
C ASP A 10 7.84 4.60 9.60
N GLU A 11 8.41 4.05 10.67
CA GLU A 11 7.93 2.80 11.28
C GLU A 11 6.46 2.90 11.72
N LYS A 12 6.04 4.06 12.27
CA LYS A 12 4.65 4.26 12.69
C LYS A 12 3.70 4.20 11.50
N THR A 13 4.16 4.63 10.32
CA THR A 13 3.40 4.51 9.08
C THR A 13 3.28 3.06 8.64
N VAL A 14 4.37 2.28 8.68
CA VAL A 14 4.34 0.85 8.35
C VAL A 14 3.37 0.09 9.26
N ARG A 15 3.40 0.35 10.57
CA ARG A 15 2.48 -0.26 11.53
C ARG A 15 1.00 0.07 11.26
N LYS A 16 0.71 1.31 10.83
CA LYS A 16 -0.65 1.70 10.41
C LYS A 16 -1.10 0.95 9.16
N ILE A 17 -0.19 0.72 8.20
CA ILE A 17 -0.48 -0.08 7.01
C ILE A 17 -0.81 -1.51 7.40
N ASP A 18 0.01 -2.12 8.27
CA ASP A 18 -0.20 -3.50 8.72
C ASP A 18 -1.56 -3.68 9.40
N GLY A 19 -1.97 -2.75 10.26
CA GLY A 19 -3.30 -2.78 10.88
C GLY A 19 -4.48 -2.62 9.89
N LYS A 20 -4.22 -2.23 8.64
CA LYS A 20 -5.23 -2.21 7.55
C LYS A 20 -5.24 -3.49 6.73
N LEU A 21 -4.25 -4.36 6.87
CA LEU A 21 -4.18 -5.66 6.18
C LEU A 21 -5.07 -6.71 6.86
N ASP A 22 -5.22 -6.63 8.18
CA ASP A 22 -5.98 -7.61 8.98
C ASP A 22 -7.50 -7.60 8.69
N GLY A 23 -7.99 -6.57 8.00
CA GLY A 23 -9.41 -6.38 7.71
C GLY A 23 -9.80 -6.65 6.26
N ASN A 24 -9.38 -7.77 5.64
CA ASN A 24 -9.76 -8.27 4.30
C ASN A 24 -9.70 -7.29 3.09
N LEU A 25 -9.40 -6.00 3.28
CA LEU A 25 -9.44 -4.96 2.26
C LEU A 25 -8.17 -5.02 1.39
N PHE A 26 -7.05 -5.45 1.98
CA PHE A 26 -5.76 -5.51 1.31
C PHE A 26 -5.02 -6.82 1.59
N ARG A 27 -4.52 -7.45 0.52
CA ARG A 27 -3.82 -8.74 0.58
C ARG A 27 -2.40 -8.66 1.17
N ASN A 28 -1.75 -7.51 1.05
CA ASN A 28 -0.38 -7.26 1.53
C ASN A 28 -0.05 -5.76 1.41
N ARG A 29 1.11 -5.35 1.94
CA ARG A 29 1.62 -3.98 1.88
C ARG A 29 1.73 -3.45 0.44
N SER A 30 2.21 -4.27 -0.51
CA SER A 30 2.34 -3.84 -1.90
C SER A 30 0.99 -3.52 -2.52
N HIS A 31 -0.06 -4.29 -2.21
CA HIS A 31 -1.43 -4.03 -2.66
C HIS A 31 -1.97 -2.73 -2.07
N PHE A 32 -1.73 -2.47 -0.78
CA PHE A 32 -2.12 -1.22 -0.12
C PHE A 32 -1.43 0.00 -0.76
N ILE A 33 -0.12 -0.09 -0.96
CA ILE A 33 0.69 1.00 -1.55
C ILE A 33 0.24 1.24 -2.99
N GLU A 34 0.08 0.20 -3.80
CA GLU A 34 -0.37 0.32 -5.19
C GLU A 34 -1.76 0.95 -5.29
N TYR A 35 -2.72 0.49 -4.48
CA TYR A 35 -4.05 1.11 -4.42
C TYR A 35 -3.99 2.59 -4.05
N SER A 36 -3.19 2.94 -3.04
CA SER A 36 -3.06 4.31 -2.56
C SER A 36 -2.42 5.21 -3.63
N VAL A 37 -1.36 4.73 -4.30
CA VAL A 37 -0.69 5.45 -5.39
C VAL A 37 -1.64 5.69 -6.56
N ARG A 38 -2.38 4.67 -7.00
CA ARG A 38 -3.38 4.80 -8.07
C ARG A 38 -4.44 5.84 -7.74
N LYS A 39 -4.95 5.82 -6.51
CA LYS A 39 -5.93 6.80 -6.03
C LYS A 39 -5.38 8.23 -6.07
N VAL A 40 -4.13 8.44 -5.66
CA VAL A 40 -3.46 9.76 -5.72
C VAL A 40 -3.24 10.22 -7.15
N LEU A 41 -2.92 9.30 -8.07
CA LEU A 41 -2.75 9.59 -9.50
C LEU A 41 -4.09 9.78 -10.24
N GLY A 42 -5.23 9.64 -9.57
CA GLY A 42 -6.56 9.80 -10.18
C GLY A 42 -7.02 8.60 -11.00
N GLU A 43 -6.33 7.46 -10.90
CA GLU A 43 -6.73 6.21 -11.54
C GLU A 43 -7.86 5.55 -10.73
N LYS A 44 -9.00 5.29 -11.36
CA LYS A 44 -10.10 4.53 -10.73
C LYS A 44 -9.72 3.04 -10.70
N GLY A 45 -9.50 2.51 -9.50
CA GLY A 45 -9.31 1.08 -9.22
C GLY A 45 -10.59 0.41 -8.78
#